data_AF-A0A5U3B358-F1
#
_entry.id   AF-A0A5U3B358-F1
#
_cell.length_a   1.000
_cell.length_b   1.000
_cell.length_c   1.000
_cell.angle_alpha   90.00
_cell.angle_beta   90.00
_cell.angle_gamma   90.00
#
_symmetry.space_group_name_H-M   'P 1'
#
loop_
_entity.id
_entity.type
_entity.pdbx_description
1 polymer ?
#
loop_
_entity_poly.entity_id
_entity_poly.type
_entity_poly.pdbx_seq_one_letter_code
_entity_poly.pdbx_strand_id
1 'polypeptide(L)'
;MFLIILIKSLIIGALVGVGVGAGAARMFHAPTTQGMGAFRTLGELNSCEGDPASHFSFGLGFFFNAWASSVAAGSFTQDVDHRIIPNWGAAALMIKNRNVGETLHDPKKMAIACAVIGMIVVTFLNLTASSVPEALQVTAVKVLVPAANLLVNIVMPVIFWLAA
;
A
#
# COMPACT_ATOMS: atom_id res chain seq x y z
N MET A 1 7.96 6.21 24.35
CA MET A 1 7.10 6.46 23.17
C MET A 1 7.64 5.77 21.92
N PHE A 2 8.85 6.14 21.45
CA PHE A 2 9.47 5.62 20.23
C PHE A 2 9.51 4.08 20.11
N LEU A 3 10.06 3.38 21.11
CA LEU A 3 10.20 1.92 21.06
C LEU A 3 8.86 1.18 20.98
N ILE A 4 7.81 1.75 21.59
CA ILE A 4 6.45 1.19 21.54
C ILE A 4 5.89 1.31 20.13
N ILE A 5 6.06 2.48 19.49
CA ILE A 5 5.61 2.71 18.11
C ILE A 5 6.36 1.78 17.15
N LEU A 6 7.68 1.66 17.32
CA LEU A 6 8.50 0.75 16.52
C LEU A 6 8.00 -0.69 16.60
N ILE A 7 7.87 -1.26 17.81
CA ILE A 7 7.47 -2.66 17.99
C ILE A 7 6.05 -2.90 17.46
N LYS A 8 5.10 -2.00 17.76
CA LYS A 8 3.72 -2.12 17.25
C LYS A 8 3.69 -2.06 15.72
N SER A 9 4.46 -1.16 15.12
CA SER A 9 4.49 -1.00 13.67
C SER A 9 5.09 -2.21 12.97
N LEU A 10 6.12 -2.84 13.54
CA LEU A 10 6.66 -4.10 13.04
C LEU A 10 5.61 -5.21 13.10
N ILE A 11 4.92 -5.39 14.23
CA ILE A 11 3.90 -6.44 14.36
C ILE A 11 2.75 -6.21 13.38
N ILE A 12 2.19 -4.99 13.34
CA ILE A 12 1.07 -4.65 12.46
C ILE A 12 1.49 -4.79 11.00
N GLY A 13 2.66 -4.25 10.63
CA GLY A 13 3.20 -4.35 9.28
C GLY A 13 3.39 -5.79 8.82
N ALA A 14 3.88 -6.68 9.69
CA ALA A 14 4.01 -8.09 9.38
C ALA A 14 2.62 -8.74 9.14
N LEU A 15 1.66 -8.51 10.03
CA LEU A 15 0.32 -9.10 9.92
C LEU A 15 -0.44 -8.61 8.69
N VAL A 16 -0.41 -7.30 8.43
CA VAL A 16 -1.00 -6.70 7.23
C VAL A 16 -0.32 -7.26 5.97
N GLY A 17 1.02 -7.29 5.95
CA GLY A 17 1.79 -7.84 4.85
C GLY A 17 1.45 -9.29 4.54
N VAL A 18 1.33 -10.15 5.55
CA VAL A 18 0.87 -11.54 5.37
C VAL A 18 -0.53 -11.58 4.78
N GLY A 19 -1.48 -10.87 5.38
CA GLY A 19 -2.89 -10.91 4.99
C GLY A 19 -3.11 -10.48 3.54
N VAL A 20 -2.51 -9.34 3.18
CA VAL A 20 -2.63 -8.77 1.84
C VAL A 20 -1.83 -9.60 0.83
N GLY A 21 -0.58 -10.00 1.14
CA GLY A 21 0.25 -10.79 0.22
C GLY A 21 -0.34 -12.16 -0.09
N ALA A 22 -0.78 -12.90 0.93
CA ALA A 22 -1.47 -14.18 0.76
C ALA A 22 -2.82 -14.01 0.06
N GLY A 23 -3.54 -12.92 0.36
CA GLY A 23 -4.78 -12.55 -0.31
C GLY A 23 -4.58 -12.36 -1.81
N ALA A 24 -3.66 -11.47 -2.18
CA ALA A 24 -3.31 -11.14 -3.56
C ALA A 24 -2.94 -12.38 -4.38
N ALA A 25 -2.06 -13.23 -3.85
CA ALA A 25 -1.60 -14.43 -4.54
C ALA A 25 -2.71 -15.50 -4.72
N ARG A 26 -3.60 -15.65 -3.73
CA ARG A 26 -4.73 -16.60 -3.82
C ARG A 26 -5.73 -16.21 -4.91
N MET A 27 -5.76 -14.94 -5.32
CA MET A 27 -6.65 -14.49 -6.38
C MET A 27 -6.23 -15.04 -7.76
N PHE A 28 -4.97 -15.44 -7.95
CA PHE A 28 -4.55 -16.18 -9.15
C PHE A 28 -5.05 -17.63 -9.19
N HIS A 29 -5.62 -18.13 -8.09
CA HIS A 29 -6.10 -19.50 -7.92
C HIS A 29 -7.62 -19.61 -7.73
N ALA A 30 -8.33 -18.49 -7.56
CA ALA A 30 -9.78 -18.51 -7.33
C ALA A 30 -10.56 -18.72 -8.64
N PRO A 31 -11.72 -19.43 -8.59
CA PRO A 31 -12.49 -19.83 -9.77
C PRO A 31 -13.13 -18.65 -10.52
N THR A 32 -13.73 -18.95 -11.68
CA THR A 32 -14.27 -18.05 -12.73
C THR A 32 -15.24 -16.94 -12.32
N THR A 33 -15.58 -16.82 -11.03
CA THR A 33 -16.36 -15.73 -10.45
C THR A 33 -15.64 -15.15 -9.23
N GLN A 34 -15.05 -13.96 -9.39
CA GLN A 34 -14.33 -13.23 -8.35
C GLN A 34 -15.03 -11.91 -8.03
N GLY A 35 -15.14 -11.55 -6.75
CA GLY A 35 -15.85 -10.34 -6.31
C GLY A 35 -15.18 -9.05 -6.79
N MET A 36 -15.96 -8.02 -7.13
CA MET A 36 -15.48 -6.78 -7.78
C MET A 36 -14.30 -6.06 -7.09
N GLY A 37 -14.15 -6.18 -5.77
CA GLY A 37 -13.01 -5.58 -5.04
C GLY A 37 -11.66 -6.27 -5.30
N ALA A 38 -11.69 -7.50 -5.81
CA ALA A 38 -10.51 -8.29 -6.13
C ALA A 38 -9.75 -7.77 -7.37
N PHE A 39 -10.41 -7.03 -8.26
CA PHE A 39 -9.83 -6.65 -9.55
C PHE A 39 -8.73 -5.58 -9.45
N ARG A 40 -8.75 -4.73 -8.40
CA ARG A 40 -7.80 -3.61 -8.32
C ARG A 40 -6.37 -4.11 -8.09
N THR A 41 -6.10 -4.81 -6.99
CA THR A 41 -4.74 -5.32 -6.70
C THR A 41 -4.28 -6.34 -7.74
N LEU A 42 -5.16 -7.25 -8.20
CA LEU A 42 -4.80 -8.26 -9.20
C LEU A 42 -4.51 -7.62 -10.58
N GLY A 43 -5.34 -6.66 -11.02
CA GLY A 43 -5.13 -5.94 -12.27
C GLY A 43 -3.82 -5.15 -12.28
N GLU A 44 -3.51 -4.49 -11.17
CA GLU A 44 -2.27 -3.72 -11.00
C GLU A 44 -1.04 -4.63 -10.99
N LEU A 45 -1.11 -5.78 -10.31
CA LEU A 45 -0.04 -6.77 -10.34
C LEU A 45 0.17 -7.33 -11.75
N ASN A 46 -0.90 -7.63 -12.47
CA ASN A 46 -0.81 -8.11 -13.86
C ASN A 46 -0.28 -7.05 -14.83
N SER A 47 -0.59 -5.77 -14.63
CA SER A 47 -0.10 -4.68 -15.48
C SER A 47 1.42 -4.50 -15.46
N CYS A 48 2.10 -5.08 -14.47
CA CYS A 48 3.56 -5.08 -14.39
C CYS A 48 4.21 -6.24 -15.16
N GLU A 49 3.42 -7.16 -15.72
CA GLU A 49 3.86 -8.28 -16.59
C GLU A 49 5.01 -9.13 -16.02
N GLY A 50 5.10 -9.26 -14.69
CA GLY A 50 6.16 -10.00 -14.01
C GLY A 50 7.53 -9.33 -14.03
N ASP A 51 7.62 -8.05 -14.42
CA ASP A 51 8.84 -7.26 -14.36
C ASP A 51 9.03 -6.63 -12.95
N PRO A 52 10.11 -6.97 -12.22
CA PRO A 52 10.34 -6.45 -10.87
C PRO A 52 10.47 -4.93 -10.80
N ALA A 53 11.06 -4.30 -11.83
CA ALA A 53 11.25 -2.85 -11.85
C ALA A 53 9.92 -2.12 -12.01
N SER A 54 9.02 -2.66 -12.83
CA SER A 54 7.66 -2.16 -13.03
C SER A 54 6.85 -2.25 -11.74
N HIS A 55 6.90 -3.40 -11.04
CA HIS A 55 6.27 -3.55 -9.73
C HIS A 55 6.81 -2.55 -8.69
N PHE A 56 8.14 -2.39 -8.59
CA PHE A 56 8.72 -1.44 -7.65
C PHE A 56 8.29 0.00 -7.96
N SER A 57 8.36 0.39 -9.25
CA SER A 57 8.01 1.72 -9.72
C SER A 57 6.52 2.03 -9.51
N PHE A 58 5.65 1.05 -9.74
CA PHE A 58 4.22 1.17 -9.48
C PHE A 58 3.94 1.47 -8.01
N GLY A 59 4.51 0.67 -7.09
CA GLY A 59 4.37 0.92 -5.65
C GLY A 59 4.94 2.28 -5.23
N LEU A 60 6.08 2.70 -5.81
CA LEU A 60 6.69 3.99 -5.52
C LEU A 60 5.79 5.17 -5.93
N GLY A 61 5.04 5.04 -7.04
CA GLY A 61 4.08 6.04 -7.50
C GLY A 61 3.00 6.38 -6.47
N PHE A 62 2.62 5.43 -5.63
CA PHE A 62 1.65 5.64 -4.55
C PHE A 62 2.29 5.95 -3.19
N PHE A 63 3.54 5.54 -3.00
CA PHE A 63 4.24 5.68 -1.72
C PHE A 63 4.30 7.13 -1.22
N PHE A 64 4.69 8.08 -2.08
CA PHE A 64 4.79 9.48 -1.64
C PHE A 64 3.45 10.09 -1.25
N ASN A 65 2.36 9.70 -1.92
CA ASN A 65 1.02 10.15 -1.55
C ASN A 65 0.57 9.54 -0.21
N ALA A 66 0.74 8.22 -0.05
CA ALA A 66 0.44 7.53 1.21
C ALA A 66 1.30 8.08 2.37
N TRP A 67 2.57 8.40 2.10
CA TRP A 67 3.47 8.99 3.08
C TRP A 67 3.04 10.39 3.50
N ALA A 68 2.75 11.28 2.54
CA ALA A 68 2.22 12.61 2.84
C ALA A 68 0.92 12.54 3.65
N SER A 69 0.03 11.62 3.29
CA SER A 69 -1.23 11.37 4.02
C SER A 69 -0.98 10.87 5.44
N SER A 70 -0.04 9.93 5.64
CA SER A 70 0.29 9.41 6.96
C SER A 70 0.92 10.49 7.86
N VAL A 71 1.81 11.32 7.32
CA VAL A 71 2.42 12.44 8.04
C VAL A 71 1.40 13.53 8.39
N ALA A 72 0.47 13.84 7.47
CA ALA A 72 -0.46 14.94 7.65
C ALA A 72 -1.71 14.56 8.47
N ALA A 73 -2.26 13.38 8.21
CA ALA A 73 -3.53 12.91 8.79
C ALA A 73 -3.35 11.85 9.89
N GLY A 74 -2.15 11.27 10.03
CA GLY A 74 -1.91 10.17 10.97
C GLY A 74 -2.62 8.86 10.57
N SER A 75 -3.13 8.76 9.35
CA SER A 75 -3.88 7.59 8.87
C SER A 75 -3.20 6.92 7.67
N PHE A 76 -3.36 5.60 7.58
CA PHE A 76 -2.96 4.85 6.39
C PHE A 76 -4.06 4.92 5.34
N THR A 77 -3.65 5.14 4.09
CA THR A 77 -4.54 5.00 2.95
C THR A 77 -4.58 3.55 2.50
N GLN A 78 -5.66 3.17 1.82
CA GLN A 78 -5.77 1.84 1.21
C GLN A 78 -4.66 1.54 0.18
N ASP A 79 -3.92 2.56 -0.26
CA ASP A 79 -2.79 2.37 -1.18
C ASP A 79 -1.62 1.64 -0.51
N VAL A 80 -1.43 1.80 0.81
CA VAL A 80 -0.41 1.04 1.57
C VAL A 80 -0.69 -0.45 1.45
N ASP A 81 -1.91 -0.84 1.76
CA ASP A 81 -2.32 -2.23 1.81
C ASP A 81 -2.48 -2.81 0.40
N HIS A 82 -3.16 -2.13 -0.51
CA HIS A 82 -3.56 -2.75 -1.77
C HIS A 82 -2.64 -2.47 -2.96
N ARG A 83 -1.71 -1.51 -2.84
CA ARG A 83 -0.82 -1.11 -3.94
C ARG A 83 0.65 -1.24 -3.60
N ILE A 84 1.08 -0.64 -2.51
CA ILE A 84 2.51 -0.53 -2.16
C ILE A 84 3.04 -1.89 -1.70
N ILE A 85 2.46 -2.46 -0.63
CA ILE A 85 2.97 -3.70 -0.04
C ILE A 85 2.94 -4.88 -1.04
N PRO A 86 1.84 -5.15 -1.79
CA PRO A 86 1.79 -6.24 -2.75
C PRO A 86 2.78 -6.09 -3.90
N ASN A 87 2.89 -4.89 -4.48
CA ASN A 87 3.79 -4.68 -5.61
C ASN A 87 5.25 -4.74 -5.17
N TRP A 88 5.61 -4.14 -4.04
CA TRP A 88 6.99 -4.25 -3.55
C TRP A 88 7.32 -5.66 -3.06
N GLY A 89 6.35 -6.39 -2.51
CA GLY A 89 6.49 -7.81 -2.19
C GLY A 89 6.73 -8.67 -3.45
N ALA A 90 5.94 -8.44 -4.50
CA ALA A 90 6.11 -9.07 -5.80
C ALA A 90 7.48 -8.74 -6.43
N ALA A 91 7.85 -7.45 -6.44
CA ALA A 91 9.15 -6.99 -6.93
C ALA A 91 10.30 -7.70 -6.21
N ALA A 92 10.27 -7.72 -4.87
CA ALA A 92 11.31 -8.36 -4.06
C ALA A 92 11.40 -9.86 -4.33
N LEU A 93 10.26 -10.54 -4.48
CA LEU A 93 10.21 -11.98 -4.76
C LEU A 93 10.76 -12.32 -6.15
N MET A 94 10.55 -11.44 -7.13
CA MET A 94 10.89 -11.67 -8.54
C MET A 94 12.30 -11.20 -8.95
N ILE A 95 13.09 -10.60 -8.04
CA ILE A 95 14.49 -10.22 -8.32
C ILE A 95 15.31 -11.41 -8.81
N LYS A 96 15.09 -12.61 -8.24
CA LYS A 96 15.87 -13.83 -8.55
C LYS A 96 15.16 -14.79 -9.49
N ASN A 97 13.83 -14.79 -9.53
CA ASN A 97 13.04 -15.67 -10.38
C ASN A 97 11.85 -14.88 -10.95
N ARG A 98 11.81 -14.69 -12.27
CA ARG A 98 10.74 -13.94 -12.94
C ARG A 98 9.53 -14.80 -13.32
N ASN A 99 9.55 -16.10 -13.03
CA ASN A 99 8.41 -16.97 -13.29
C ASN A 99 7.28 -16.65 -12.29
N VAL A 100 6.23 -15.99 -12.78
CA VAL A 100 5.07 -15.57 -11.97
C VAL A 100 4.34 -16.75 -11.31
N GLY A 101 4.31 -17.92 -11.95
CA GLY A 101 3.69 -19.13 -11.42
C GLY A 101 4.40 -19.67 -10.18
N GLU A 102 5.73 -19.55 -10.13
CA GLU A 102 6.55 -19.99 -8.99
C GLU A 102 6.75 -18.91 -7.93
N THR A 103 6.41 -17.65 -8.24
CA THR A 103 6.65 -16.50 -7.38
C THR A 103 5.34 -15.82 -6.97
N LEU A 104 4.86 -14.85 -7.76
CA LEU A 104 3.68 -14.03 -7.48
C LEU A 104 2.44 -14.86 -7.17
N HIS A 105 2.27 -16.00 -7.84
CA HIS A 105 1.11 -16.84 -7.65
C HIS A 105 1.22 -17.68 -6.35
N ASP A 106 2.43 -17.98 -5.86
CA ASP A 106 2.62 -18.77 -4.63
C ASP A 106 2.20 -17.96 -3.38
N PRO A 107 1.11 -18.34 -2.69
CA PRO A 107 0.60 -17.56 -1.57
C PRO A 107 1.54 -17.52 -0.37
N LYS A 108 2.33 -18.57 -0.16
CA LYS A 108 3.27 -18.63 0.96
C LYS A 108 4.44 -17.70 0.72
N LYS A 109 5.02 -17.72 -0.49
CA LYS A 109 6.13 -16.83 -0.85
C LYS A 109 5.71 -15.37 -0.84
N MET A 110 4.55 -15.06 -1.40
CA MET A 110 4.00 -13.70 -1.36
C MET A 110 3.68 -13.24 0.05
N ALA A 111 3.12 -14.09 0.92
CA ALA A 111 2.88 -13.74 2.32
C ALA A 111 4.17 -13.34 3.04
N ILE A 112 5.25 -14.11 2.87
CA ILE A 112 6.53 -13.85 3.53
C ILE A 112 7.17 -12.57 2.99
N ALA A 113 7.22 -12.42 1.65
CA ALA A 113 7.78 -11.22 1.03
C ALA A 113 7.03 -9.96 1.47
N CYS A 114 5.69 -9.99 1.41
CA CYS A 114 4.85 -8.88 1.82
C CYS A 114 4.91 -8.61 3.32
N ALA A 115 5.13 -9.63 4.18
CA ALA A 115 5.33 -9.42 5.62
C ALA A 115 6.57 -8.55 5.90
N VAL A 116 7.69 -8.85 5.23
CA VAL A 116 8.93 -8.09 5.38
C VAL A 116 8.74 -6.66 4.86
N ILE A 117 8.14 -6.50 3.69
CA ILE A 117 7.84 -5.19 3.13
C ILE A 117 6.87 -4.41 4.01
N GLY A 118 5.82 -5.05 4.51
CA GLY A 118 4.84 -4.44 5.41
C GLY A 118 5.48 -3.94 6.70
N MET A 119 6.38 -4.73 7.32
CA MET A 119 7.18 -4.27 8.46
C MET A 119 7.95 -2.99 8.15
N ILE A 120 8.64 -2.93 7.01
CA ILE A 120 9.46 -1.79 6.61
C ILE A 120 8.58 -0.56 6.36
N VAL A 121 7.55 -0.71 5.53
CA VAL A 121 6.66 0.40 5.10
C VAL A 121 5.89 0.96 6.29
N VAL A 122 5.20 0.10 7.05
CA VAL A 122 4.38 0.54 8.18
C VAL A 122 5.23 1.19 9.27
N THR A 123 6.41 0.64 9.54
CA THR A 123 7.37 1.24 10.49
C THR A 123 7.84 2.60 10.00
N PHE A 124 8.23 2.72 8.74
CA PHE A 124 8.65 4.00 8.18
C PHE A 124 7.54 5.05 8.29
N LEU A 125 6.32 4.72 7.88
CA LEU A 125 5.18 5.64 7.92
C LEU A 125 4.86 6.08 9.35
N ASN A 126 4.76 5.15 10.30
CA ASN A 126 4.45 5.49 11.68
C ASN A 126 5.57 6.24 12.40
N LEU A 127 6.84 5.88 12.16
CA LEU A 127 7.96 6.60 12.76
C LEU A 127 8.06 8.02 12.23
N THR A 128 7.90 8.22 10.92
CA THR A 128 7.91 9.56 10.32
C THR A 128 6.74 10.40 10.80
N ALA A 129 5.52 9.85 10.84
CA ALA A 129 4.36 10.55 11.40
C ALA A 129 4.54 10.91 12.88
N SER A 130 5.13 10.01 13.68
CA SER A 130 5.38 10.26 15.11
C SER A 130 6.51 11.25 15.39
N SER A 131 7.34 11.56 14.39
CA SER A 131 8.46 12.50 14.51
C SER A 131 8.07 13.93 14.14
N VAL A 132 6.82 14.16 13.72
CA VAL A 132 6.31 15.50 13.37
C VAL A 132 6.12 16.33 14.65
N PRO A 133 6.70 17.54 14.73
CA PRO A 133 6.44 18.45 15.85
C PRO A 133 4.96 18.81 15.99
N GLU A 134 4.45 18.89 17.22
CA GLU A 134 3.04 19.22 17.50
C GLU A 134 2.57 20.51 16.80
N ALA A 135 3.44 21.52 16.69
CA ALA A 135 3.14 22.77 16.02
C ALA A 135 2.78 22.60 14.53
N LEU A 136 3.39 21.63 13.85
CA LEU A 136 3.10 21.30 12.44
C LEU A 136 1.89 20.37 12.30
N GLN A 137 1.67 19.51 13.30
CA GLN A 137 0.52 18.59 13.33
C GLN A 137 -0.81 19.35 13.36
N VAL A 138 -0.89 20.48 14.07
CA VAL A 138 -2.11 21.31 14.12
C VAL A 138 -2.49 21.83 12.72
N THR A 139 -1.52 22.34 11.95
CA THR A 139 -1.77 22.82 10.58
C THR A 139 -2.14 21.66 9.66
N ALA A 140 -1.46 20.52 9.77
CA ALA A 140 -1.74 19.37 8.95
C ALA A 140 -3.17 18.82 9.20
N VAL A 141 -3.54 18.63 10.45
CA VAL A 141 -4.86 18.09 10.83
C VAL A 141 -5.99 19.10 10.62
N LYS A 142 -5.78 20.38 10.93
CA LYS A 142 -6.86 21.38 10.86
C LYS A 142 -7.02 22.04 9.49
N VAL A 143 -6.01 22.00 8.64
CA VAL A 143 -6.03 22.68 7.33
C VAL A 143 -5.91 21.68 6.19
N LEU A 144 -4.85 20.85 6.19
CA LEU A 144 -4.57 19.98 5.04
C LEU A 144 -5.58 18.83 4.93
N VAL A 145 -5.96 18.18 6.04
CA VAL A 145 -6.92 17.06 6.02
C VAL A 145 -8.32 17.49 5.56
N PRO A 146 -8.92 18.60 6.06
CA PRO A 146 -10.19 19.09 5.55
C PRO A 146 -10.11 19.51 4.08
N ALA A 147 -9.01 20.16 3.67
CA ALA A 147 -8.81 20.56 2.29
C ALA A 147 -8.72 19.35 1.34
N ALA A 148 -7.97 18.31 1.70
CA ALA A 148 -7.87 17.07 0.92
C ALA A 148 -9.22 16.35 0.83
N ASN A 149 -9.99 16.27 1.92
CA ASN A 149 -11.34 15.70 1.90
C ASN A 149 -12.29 16.51 1.01
N LEU A 150 -12.22 17.83 1.04
CA LEU A 150 -13.01 18.69 0.17
C LEU A 150 -12.65 18.45 -1.30
N LEU A 151 -11.36 18.36 -1.61
CA LEU A 151 -10.88 18.09 -2.95
C LEU A 151 -11.41 16.74 -3.48
N VAL A 152 -11.27 15.67 -2.70
CA VAL A 152 -11.62 14.31 -3.13
C VAL A 152 -13.14 14.10 -3.17
N ASN A 153 -13.87 14.55 -2.15
CA ASN A 153 -15.29 14.20 -2.01
C ASN A 153 -16.23 15.23 -2.66
N ILE A 154 -15.77 16.46 -2.91
CA ILE A 154 -16.60 17.53 -3.48
C ILE A 154 -16.04 17.98 -4.83
N VAL A 155 -14.79 18.45 -4.87
CA VAL A 155 -14.24 19.09 -6.08
C VAL A 155 -14.05 18.09 -7.21
N MET A 156 -13.49 16.90 -6.93
CA MET A 156 -13.19 15.90 -7.95
C MET A 156 -14.48 15.36 -8.63
N PRO A 157 -15.57 15.01 -7.92
CA PRO A 157 -16.85 14.68 -8.54
C PRO A 157 -17.43 15.81 -9.40
N VAL A 158 -17.34 17.06 -8.95
CA VAL A 158 -17.82 18.22 -9.73
C VAL A 158 -17.03 18.39 -11.02
N ILE A 159 -15.70 18.28 -10.96
CA ILE A 159 -14.85 18.31 -12.17
C ILE A 159 -15.23 17.18 -13.11
N PHE A 160 -15.47 15.97 -12.57
CA PHE A 160 -15.84 14.82 -13.39
C PHE A 160 -17.19 15.03 -14.09
N TRP A 161 -18.17 15.63 -13.43
CA TRP A 161 -19.45 16.02 -14.04
C TRP A 161 -19.32 17.15 -15.06
N LEU A 162 -18.41 18.10 -14.86
CA LEU A 162 -18.18 19.19 -15.82
C LEU A 162 -17.38 18.75 -17.05
N ALA A 163 -16.60 17.67 -16.93
CA ALA A 163 -15.78 17.13 -18.01
C ALA A 163 -16.48 16.06 -18.86
N ALA A 164 -17.64 15.56 -18.42
CA ALA A 164 -18.51 14.62 -19.14
C ALA A 164 -19.51 15.35 -20.04
#